data_AF-A0A962D596-F1
#
_entry.id   AF-A0A962D596-F1
#
_cell.length_a   1.000
_cell.length_b   1.000
_cell.length_c   1.000
_cell.angle_alpha   90.00
_cell.angle_beta   90.00
_cell.angle_gamma   90.00
#
_symmetry.space_group_name_H-M   'P 1'
#
loop_
_entity.id
_entity.type
_entity.pdbx_description
1 polymer ?
#
loop_
_entity_poly.entity_id
_entity_poly.type
_entity_poly.pdbx_seq_one_letter_code
_entity_poly.pdbx_strand_id
1 'polypeptide(L)' 'RQEWLVGDGCSIADIALYAYTHVAHEGGFELADYPSVRAWLDRIAALPGYVPMR' A
#
# COMPACT_ATOMS: atom_id res chain seq x y z
N ARG A 1 9.46 6.27 -12.50
CA ARG A 1 8.46 5.33 -11.94
C ARG A 1 8.69 5.38 -10.44
N GLN A 2 7.73 5.89 -9.67
CA GLN A 2 7.94 6.09 -8.23
C GLN A 2 7.55 4.83 -7.47
N GLU A 3 8.35 4.44 -6.48
CA GLU A 3 8.14 3.24 -5.66
C GLU A 3 7.34 3.52 -4.38
N TRP A 4 7.47 4.75 -3.87
CA TRP A 4 6.84 5.28 -2.67
C TRP A 4 6.01 6.51 -3.04
N LEU A 5 5.08 6.90 -2.17
CA LEU A 5 4.21 8.04 -2.42
C LEU A 5 4.96 9.37 -2.47
N VAL A 6 6.05 9.51 -1.70
CA VAL A 6 6.89 10.71 -1.71
C VAL A 6 8.34 10.36 -1.38
N GLY A 7 9.27 10.98 -2.10
CA GLY A 7 10.71 10.75 -1.93
C GLY A 7 11.16 9.36 -2.41
N ASP A 8 12.32 8.94 -1.90
CA ASP A 8 13.02 7.72 -2.36
C ASP A 8 12.89 6.53 -1.41
N GLY A 9 12.10 6.67 -0.33
CA GLY A 9 11.93 5.66 0.72
C GLY A 9 10.54 5.66 1.33
N CYS A 10 10.19 4.59 2.05
CA CYS A 10 8.94 4.50 2.79
C CYS A 10 8.81 5.67 3.78
N SER A 11 7.65 6.32 3.78
CA SER A 11 7.36 7.49 4.58
C SER A 11 6.05 7.32 5.37
N ILE A 12 5.71 8.32 6.19
CA ILE A 12 4.42 8.33 6.89
C ILE A 12 3.23 8.36 5.91
N ALA A 13 3.41 8.90 4.70
CA ALA A 13 2.35 8.90 3.69
C ALA A 13 1.98 7.47 3.28
N ASP A 14 2.99 6.59 3.16
CA ASP A 14 2.82 5.19 2.79
C ASP A 14 2.05 4.43 3.88
N ILE A 15 2.47 4.59 5.13
CA ILE A 15 1.83 3.93 6.29
C ILE A 15 0.39 4.42 6.45
N ALA A 16 0.15 5.73 6.38
CA ALA A 16 -1.17 6.32 6.56
C ALA A 16 -2.17 5.87 5.50
N LEU A 17 -1.73 5.78 4.24
CA LEU A 17 -2.60 5.37 3.13
C LEU A 17 -2.74 3.86 2.99
N TYR A 18 -1.75 3.07 3.42
CA TYR A 18 -1.83 1.61 3.37
C TYR A 18 -3.02 1.07 4.16
N ALA A 19 -3.26 1.61 5.36
CA ALA A 19 -4.26 1.13 6.30
C ALA A 19 -5.66 0.94 5.68
N TYR A 20 -6.14 1.89 4.88
CA TYR A 20 -7.43 1.78 4.20
C TYR A 20 -7.31 1.16 2.81
N THR A 21 -6.20 1.39 2.13
CA THR A 21 -6.07 0.95 0.73
C THR A 21 -5.91 -0.56 0.62
N HIS A 22 -5.23 -1.22 1.56
CA HIS A 22 -5.04 -2.68 1.50
C HIS A 22 -6.33 -3.49 1.72
N VAL A 23 -7.34 -2.89 2.36
CA VAL A 23 -8.70 -3.46 2.57
C VAL A 23 -9.76 -2.78 1.70
N ALA A 24 -9.37 -2.09 0.63
CA ALA A 24 -10.31 -1.34 -0.22
C ALA A 24 -11.44 -2.23 -0.80
N HIS A 25 -11.18 -3.51 -1.00
CA HIS A 25 -12.17 -4.50 -1.43
C HIS A 25 -13.33 -4.68 -0.45
N GLU A 26 -13.10 -4.53 0.87
CA GLU A 26 -14.16 -4.53 1.89
C GLU A 26 -15.10 -3.32 1.74
N GLY A 27 -14.60 -2.23 1.17
CA GLY A 27 -15.37 -1.04 0.82
C GLY A 27 -16.01 -1.09 -0.57
N GLY A 28 -15.91 -2.21 -1.30
CA GLY A 28 -16.44 -2.36 -2.66
C GLY A 28 -15.58 -1.74 -3.75
N PHE A 29 -14.30 -1.45 -3.48
CA PHE A 29 -13.36 -0.93 -4.48
C PHE A 29 -12.40 -2.01 -4.96
N GLU A 30 -12.41 -2.27 -6.27
CA GLU A 30 -11.48 -3.17 -6.93
C GLU A 30 -10.21 -2.43 -7.38
N LEU A 31 -9.04 -3.01 -7.04
CA LEU A 31 -7.74 -2.41 -7.37
C LEU A 31 -7.07 -3.04 -8.60
N ALA A 32 -7.77 -3.92 -9.32
CA ALA A 32 -7.23 -4.65 -10.48
C ALA A 32 -6.68 -3.71 -11.56
N ASP A 33 -7.38 -2.59 -11.82
CA ASP A 33 -7.00 -1.60 -12.84
C ASP A 33 -5.83 -0.68 -12.42
N TYR A 34 -5.35 -0.79 -11.18
CA TYR A 34 -4.32 0.07 -10.60
C TYR A 34 -3.04 -0.72 -10.27
N PRO A 35 -2.27 -1.18 -11.27
CA PRO A 35 -1.10 -2.05 -11.06
C PRO A 35 -0.01 -1.39 -10.19
N SER A 36 0.18 -0.07 -10.30
CA SER A 36 1.14 0.66 -9.46
C SER A 36 0.74 0.68 -7.99
N VAL A 37 -0.57 0.76 -7.71
CA VAL A 37 -1.09 0.72 -6.33
C VAL A 37 -0.92 -0.69 -5.76
N ARG A 38 -1.24 -1.72 -6.53
CA ARG A 38 -1.02 -3.12 -6.10
C ARG A 38 0.45 -3.40 -5.79
N ALA A 39 1.36 -2.99 -6.67
CA ALA A 39 2.80 -3.15 -6.43
C ALA A 39 3.29 -2.36 -5.20
N TRP A 40 2.68 -1.21 -4.91
CA TRP A 40 2.98 -0.43 -3.71
C TRP A 40 2.44 -1.11 -2.43
N LEU A 41 1.23 -1.68 -2.46
CA LEU A 41 0.69 -2.47 -1.35
C LEU A 41 1.57 -3.69 -1.03
N ASP A 42 1.97 -4.44 -2.07
CA ASP A 42 2.86 -5.59 -1.93
C ASP A 42 4.21 -5.19 -1.33
N ARG A 43 4.75 -4.03 -1.72
CA ARG A 43 6.01 -3.50 -1.17
C ARG A 43 5.89 -3.17 0.31
N ILE A 44 4.79 -2.56 0.77
CA ILE A 44 4.57 -2.25 2.19
C ILE A 44 4.40 -3.55 2.99
N ALA A 45 3.64 -4.52 2.49
CA ALA A 45 3.46 -5.82 3.15
C ALA A 45 4.76 -6.63 3.30
N ALA A 46 5.78 -6.33 2.48
CA ALA A 46 7.10 -6.94 2.54
C ALA A 46 8.10 -6.20 3.47
N LEU A 47 7.72 -5.09 4.09
CA LEU A 47 8.60 -4.34 4.98
C LEU A 47 8.96 -5.14 6.25
N PRO A 48 10.20 -5.04 6.75
CA PRO A 48 10.58 -5.64 8.03
C PRO A 48 9.68 -5.13 9.16
N GLY A 49 9.13 -6.05 9.95
CA GLY A 49 8.24 -5.71 11.07
C GLY A 49 6.80 -5.41 10.67
N TYR A 50 6.41 -5.63 9.41
CA TYR A 50 5.01 -5.59 8.99
C TYR A 50 4.17 -6.59 9.81
N VAL A 51 3.07 -6.10 10.38
CA VAL A 51 2.08 -6.92 11.08
C VAL A 51 0.77 -6.82 10.30
N PRO A 52 0.26 -7.92 9.73
CA PRO A 52 -1.00 -7.89 9.00
C PRO A 52 -2.16 -7.50 9.93
N MET A 53 -3.09 -6.71 9.39
CA MET A 53 -4.39 -6.51 10.04
C MET A 53 -5.11 -7.85 10.16
N ARG A 54 -5.85 -8.01 11.26
CA ARG A 54 -6.67 -9.20 11.56
C ARG A 54 -8.14 -8.88 11.41
#